data_AF-A0AAD7ENM5-F1
#
_entry.id   AF-A0AAD7ENM5-F1
#
_cell.length_a   1.000
_cell.length_b   1.000
_cell.length_c   1.000
_cell.angle_alpha   90.00
_cell.angle_beta   90.00
_cell.angle_gamma   90.00
#
_symmetry.space_group_name_H-M   'P 1'
#
loop_
_entity.id
_entity.type
_entity.pdbx_description
1 polymer ?
#
loop_
_entity_poly.entity_id
_entity_poly.type
_entity_poly.pdbx_seq_one_letter_code
_entity_poly.pdbx_strand_id
1 'polypeptide(L)'
;MGWGPDPQEIIFHLLQHGVEFRVCIRDRLGAEPQPPLVGGYGGLGYRPVGYKPALPDFEAYETLRRHFFLSPRGRAALFAGGIIGRLARMEVHEARACLGPSSEVFSTGVRLWDGRSSMAYWDDALTDEEIDLICGVYEIATGRVNYQLDCEPQTTRVSWWPKPHAFGTSGLNTGWWSPNCEHWFQQRLTAIQNGTAKLIKQAEWKHILKYMKKSREVAEANEKIAAEFLNARLNE
;
A
#
# COMPACT_ATOMS: atom_id res chain seq x y z
N MET A 1 -7.05 -26.84 11.60
CA MET A 1 -8.06 -26.29 10.68
C MET A 1 -7.40 -26.19 9.32
N GLY A 2 -7.79 -27.03 8.36
CA GLY A 2 -7.24 -27.00 7.01
C GLY A 2 -7.79 -25.78 6.26
N TRP A 3 -7.01 -25.27 5.30
CA TRP A 3 -7.26 -24.04 4.54
C TRP A 3 -8.48 -24.08 3.59
N GLY A 4 -9.46 -24.97 3.82
CA GLY A 4 -10.71 -25.10 3.04
C GLY A 4 -10.52 -25.46 1.56
N PRO A 5 -11.49 -26.11 0.90
CA PRO A 5 -11.49 -26.29 -0.55
C PRO A 5 -12.04 -25.07 -1.31
N ASP A 6 -12.62 -24.08 -0.62
CA ASP A 6 -13.23 -22.90 -1.25
C ASP A 6 -12.27 -21.69 -1.29
N PRO A 7 -11.87 -21.22 -2.49
CA PRO A 7 -11.05 -20.00 -2.64
C PRO A 7 -11.62 -18.77 -1.93
N GLN A 8 -12.95 -18.65 -1.77
CA GLN A 8 -13.55 -17.52 -1.07
C GLN A 8 -13.19 -17.52 0.42
N GLU A 9 -13.24 -18.68 1.09
CA GLU A 9 -12.84 -18.81 2.50
C GLU A 9 -11.36 -18.43 2.71
N ILE A 10 -10.49 -18.83 1.78
CA ILE A 10 -9.06 -18.46 1.81
C ILE A 10 -8.91 -16.94 1.68
N ILE A 11 -9.60 -16.32 0.71
CA ILE A 11 -9.58 -14.87 0.49
C ILE A 11 -10.02 -14.15 1.77
N PHE A 12 -11.17 -14.50 2.36
CA PHE A 12 -11.66 -13.85 3.57
C PHE A 12 -10.70 -14.04 4.75
N HIS A 13 -10.10 -15.22 4.90
CA HIS A 13 -9.13 -15.46 5.95
C HIS A 13 -7.89 -14.56 5.82
N LEU A 14 -7.32 -14.46 4.62
CA LEU A 14 -6.17 -13.60 4.34
C LEU A 14 -6.51 -12.12 4.55
N LEU A 15 -7.70 -11.69 4.11
CA LEU A 15 -8.23 -10.35 4.35
C LEU A 15 -8.41 -10.05 5.82
N GLN A 16 -8.95 -10.96 6.62
CA GLN A 16 -9.14 -10.75 8.05
C GLN A 16 -7.79 -10.57 8.76
N HIS A 17 -6.77 -11.30 8.34
CA HIS A 17 -5.43 -11.25 8.92
C HIS A 17 -4.53 -10.19 8.29
N GLY A 18 -4.94 -9.51 7.21
CA GLY A 18 -4.15 -8.46 6.55
C GLY A 18 -2.86 -8.98 5.95
N VAL A 19 -2.91 -10.22 5.48
CA VAL A 19 -1.86 -10.85 4.69
C VAL A 19 -1.95 -10.27 3.28
N GLU A 20 -0.81 -9.99 2.68
CA GLU A 20 -0.74 -9.61 1.26
C GLU A 20 -0.98 -10.84 0.38
N PHE A 21 -1.83 -10.72 -0.63
CA PHE A 21 -2.07 -11.79 -1.61
C PHE A 21 -2.53 -11.21 -2.94
N ARG A 22 -2.76 -12.08 -3.93
CA ARG A 22 -3.21 -11.71 -5.28
C ARG A 22 -4.38 -12.58 -5.71
N VAL A 23 -5.29 -11.99 -6.49
CA VAL A 23 -6.45 -12.70 -7.07
C VAL A 23 -6.39 -12.53 -8.58
N CYS A 24 -5.56 -13.35 -9.21
CA CYS A 24 -5.25 -13.18 -10.62
C CYS A 24 -6.32 -13.78 -11.54
N ILE A 25 -6.48 -13.18 -12.72
CA ILE A 25 -7.08 -13.86 -13.88
C ILE A 25 -5.99 -14.41 -14.79
N ARG A 26 -6.29 -15.52 -15.47
CA ARG A 26 -5.41 -16.10 -16.48
C ARG A 26 -5.89 -15.66 -17.86
N ASP A 27 -5.00 -15.03 -18.62
CA ASP A 27 -5.29 -14.59 -19.99
C ASP A 27 -4.03 -14.71 -20.88
N ARG A 28 -4.18 -14.46 -22.18
CA ARG A 28 -3.11 -14.45 -23.16
C ARG A 28 -2.00 -13.48 -22.77
N LEU A 29 -0.78 -13.84 -23.12
CA LEU A 29 0.36 -12.96 -23.02
C LEU A 29 0.15 -11.76 -23.95
N GLY A 30 0.14 -10.57 -23.36
CA GLY A 30 0.02 -9.30 -24.06
C GLY A 30 1.22 -8.39 -23.78
N ALA A 31 1.12 -7.15 -24.26
CA ALA A 31 2.07 -6.10 -23.92
C ALA A 31 2.15 -5.94 -22.40
N GLU A 32 3.32 -5.51 -21.92
CA GLU A 32 3.49 -5.22 -20.50
C GLU A 32 2.64 -4.00 -20.13
N PRO A 33 1.89 -4.05 -19.01
CA PRO A 33 1.17 -2.89 -18.50
C PRO A 33 2.12 -1.70 -18.42
N GLN A 34 1.65 -0.55 -18.89
CA GLN A 34 2.38 0.70 -18.75
C GLN A 34 1.93 1.34 -17.45
N PRO A 35 2.83 1.96 -16.67
CA PRO A 35 2.40 2.88 -15.63
C PRO A 35 1.49 3.93 -16.30
N PRO A 36 0.35 4.31 -15.69
CA PRO A 36 -0.47 5.36 -16.26
C PRO A 36 0.38 6.62 -16.45
N LEU A 37 0.19 7.30 -17.59
CA LEU A 37 0.84 8.58 -17.84
C LEU A 37 0.52 9.51 -16.66
N VAL A 38 1.56 9.97 -15.97
CA VAL A 38 1.48 10.80 -14.76
C VAL A 38 0.49 11.95 -15.00
N GLY A 39 -0.67 11.87 -14.38
CA GLY A 39 -1.77 12.78 -14.69
C GLY A 39 -3.03 12.44 -13.92
N GLY A 40 -3.05 12.74 -12.61
CA GLY A 40 -4.31 12.73 -11.87
C GLY A 40 -4.18 12.99 -10.37
N TYR A 41 -3.19 12.42 -9.69
CA TYR A 41 -3.17 12.40 -8.22
C TYR A 41 -1.75 12.52 -7.67
N GLY A 42 -1.12 13.70 -7.75
CA GLY A 42 0.13 13.98 -7.03
C GLY A 42 -0.08 14.03 -5.51
N GLY A 43 -0.46 12.91 -4.90
CA GLY A 43 -0.94 12.83 -3.52
C GLY A 43 -2.06 13.85 -3.26
N LEU A 44 -1.86 14.70 -2.25
CA LEU A 44 -2.75 15.79 -1.87
C LEU A 44 -2.28 17.17 -2.39
N GLY A 45 -1.28 17.16 -3.27
CA GLY A 45 -0.72 18.32 -3.95
C GLY A 45 0.30 19.12 -3.15
N TYR A 46 0.71 20.24 -3.74
CA TYR A 46 1.72 21.15 -3.20
C TYR A 46 1.17 22.02 -2.04
N ARG A 47 2.03 22.31 -1.07
CA ARG A 47 1.75 23.21 0.07
C ARG A 47 2.95 24.15 0.32
N PRO A 48 2.67 25.40 0.75
CA PRO A 48 3.71 26.39 0.98
C PRO A 48 4.62 26.04 2.17
N VAL A 49 5.75 26.72 2.26
CA VAL A 49 6.73 26.57 3.34
C VAL A 49 6.05 26.75 4.70
N GLY A 50 6.32 25.84 5.63
CA GLY A 50 5.78 25.92 6.99
C GLY A 50 4.32 25.51 7.14
N TYR A 51 3.68 24.98 6.09
CA TYR A 51 2.33 24.43 6.16
C TYR A 51 2.21 23.37 7.27
N LYS A 52 1.15 23.50 8.07
CA LYS A 52 0.77 22.56 9.11
C LYS A 52 -0.68 22.19 8.86
N PRO A 53 -1.01 20.92 8.60
CA PRO A 53 -2.39 20.55 8.43
C PRO A 53 -3.15 20.64 9.74
N ALA A 54 -4.42 20.97 9.63
CA ALA A 54 -5.42 20.91 10.68
C ALA A 54 -6.36 19.73 10.45
N LEU A 55 -7.31 19.54 11.36
CA LEU A 55 -8.34 18.49 11.25
C LEU A 55 -9.12 18.54 9.92
N PRO A 56 -9.52 19.72 9.38
CA PRO A 56 -10.17 19.78 8.08
C PRO A 56 -9.33 19.24 6.91
N ASP A 57 -7.99 19.37 6.98
CA ASP A 57 -7.11 18.81 5.96
C ASP A 57 -7.10 17.28 6.01
N PHE A 58 -7.22 16.71 7.21
CA PHE A 58 -7.36 15.27 7.40
C PHE A 58 -8.72 14.76 6.88
N GLU A 59 -9.82 15.46 7.19
CA GLU A 59 -11.16 15.12 6.69
C GLU A 59 -11.24 15.19 5.15
N ALA A 60 -10.61 16.20 4.54
CA ALA A 60 -10.50 16.32 3.09
C ALA A 60 -9.71 15.13 2.49
N TYR A 61 -8.60 14.76 3.12
CA TYR A 61 -7.83 13.56 2.76
C TYR A 61 -8.68 12.29 2.86
N GLU A 62 -9.41 12.09 3.96
CA GLU A 62 -10.27 10.91 4.15
C GLU A 62 -11.35 10.82 3.08
N THR A 63 -11.93 11.96 2.71
CA THR A 63 -12.92 12.03 1.62
C THR A 63 -12.34 11.58 0.29
N LEU A 64 -11.14 12.07 -0.07
CA LEU A 64 -10.47 11.69 -1.31
C LEU A 64 -10.04 10.21 -1.32
N ARG A 65 -9.48 9.73 -0.19
CA ARG A 65 -9.10 8.33 -0.01
C ARG A 65 -10.31 7.40 -0.13
N ARG A 66 -11.44 7.79 0.44
CA ARG A 66 -12.71 7.04 0.32
C ARG A 66 -13.21 6.96 -1.10
N HIS A 67 -13.14 8.08 -1.82
CA HIS A 67 -13.51 8.09 -3.23
C HIS A 67 -12.64 7.09 -4.03
N PHE A 68 -11.33 7.09 -3.79
CA PHE A 68 -10.42 6.12 -4.41
C PHE A 68 -10.75 4.66 -4.04
N PHE A 69 -10.95 4.35 -2.76
CA PHE A 69 -11.25 2.98 -2.32
C PHE A 69 -12.57 2.44 -2.88
N LEU A 70 -13.55 3.31 -3.11
CA LEU A 70 -14.82 2.93 -3.73
C LEU A 70 -14.74 2.79 -5.26
N SER A 71 -13.67 3.27 -5.89
CA SER A 71 -13.40 3.03 -7.32
C SER A 71 -13.11 1.57 -7.63
N PRO A 72 -13.13 1.12 -8.90
CA PRO A 72 -12.73 -0.23 -9.29
C PRO A 72 -11.30 -0.60 -8.86
N ARG A 73 -10.39 0.39 -8.83
CA ARG A 73 -8.97 0.18 -8.46
C ARG A 73 -8.74 0.04 -6.96
N GLY A 74 -9.67 0.53 -6.15
CA GLY A 74 -9.59 0.44 -4.68
C GLY A 74 -9.47 -0.98 -4.14
N ARG A 75 -9.84 -2.00 -4.93
CA ARG A 75 -9.62 -3.41 -4.56
C ARG A 75 -8.14 -3.78 -4.47
N ALA A 76 -7.26 -3.23 -5.30
CA ALA A 76 -5.82 -3.51 -5.20
C ALA A 76 -5.29 -3.13 -3.80
N ALA A 77 -5.84 -2.08 -3.19
CA ALA A 77 -5.51 -1.69 -1.83
C ALA A 77 -5.99 -2.70 -0.77
N LEU A 78 -7.11 -3.39 -1.02
CA LEU A 78 -7.63 -4.42 -0.11
C LEU A 78 -6.67 -5.62 0.00
N PHE A 79 -5.96 -5.94 -1.09
CA PHE A 79 -5.02 -7.06 -1.18
C PHE A 79 -3.58 -6.74 -0.80
N ALA A 80 -3.23 -5.46 -0.71
CA ALA A 80 -1.86 -5.00 -0.43
C ALA A 80 -1.34 -5.35 0.99
N GLY A 81 -2.19 -5.88 1.88
CA GLY A 81 -1.85 -6.16 3.26
C GLY A 81 -1.33 -4.92 4.02
N GLY A 82 -0.73 -5.13 5.19
CA GLY A 82 -0.05 -4.06 5.92
C GLY A 82 -0.90 -2.80 6.14
N ILE A 83 -0.27 -1.62 6.05
CA ILE A 83 -0.95 -0.34 6.29
C ILE A 83 -2.00 0.00 5.23
N ILE A 84 -1.75 -0.31 3.95
CA ILE A 84 -2.68 -0.02 2.86
C ILE A 84 -3.93 -0.89 3.00
N GLY A 85 -3.77 -2.20 3.19
CA GLY A 85 -4.86 -3.13 3.42
C GLY A 85 -5.65 -2.77 4.67
N ARG A 86 -4.97 -2.36 5.76
CA ARG A 86 -5.68 -1.89 6.96
C ARG A 86 -6.54 -0.66 6.70
N LEU A 87 -6.03 0.32 5.96
CA LEU A 87 -6.76 1.53 5.58
C LEU A 87 -7.94 1.20 4.65
N ALA A 88 -7.74 0.31 3.68
CA ALA A 88 -8.77 -0.10 2.75
C ALA A 88 -9.94 -0.82 3.45
N ARG A 89 -9.66 -1.72 4.40
CA ARG A 89 -10.69 -2.45 5.17
C ARG A 89 -11.59 -1.56 6.03
N MET A 90 -11.22 -0.29 6.25
CA MET A 90 -12.11 0.66 6.94
C MET A 90 -13.31 1.05 6.07
N GLU A 91 -13.19 0.93 4.75
CA GLU A 91 -14.10 1.59 3.80
C GLU A 91 -14.56 0.65 2.67
N VAL A 92 -13.76 -0.37 2.32
CA VAL A 92 -14.06 -1.36 1.30
C VAL A 92 -14.66 -2.61 1.93
N HIS A 93 -15.87 -2.97 1.50
CA HIS A 93 -16.51 -4.22 1.91
C HIS A 93 -15.76 -5.45 1.37
N GLU A 94 -15.54 -6.46 2.22
CA GLU A 94 -14.76 -7.66 1.89
C GLU A 94 -15.30 -8.44 0.69
N ALA A 95 -16.61 -8.46 0.48
CA ALA A 95 -17.23 -9.11 -0.69
C ALA A 95 -16.69 -8.59 -2.04
N ARG A 96 -16.13 -7.37 -2.10
CA ARG A 96 -15.50 -6.85 -3.34
C ARG A 96 -14.24 -7.62 -3.73
N ALA A 97 -13.62 -8.33 -2.80
CA ALA A 97 -12.46 -9.18 -3.06
C ALA A 97 -12.76 -10.32 -4.05
N CYS A 98 -13.99 -10.80 -4.07
CA CYS A 98 -14.39 -11.94 -4.91
C CYS A 98 -14.73 -11.56 -6.36
N LEU A 99 -14.66 -10.27 -6.72
CA LEU A 99 -15.09 -9.78 -8.05
C LEU A 99 -14.04 -9.97 -9.16
N GLY A 100 -12.83 -10.46 -8.85
CA GLY A 100 -11.71 -10.59 -9.80
C GLY A 100 -11.19 -9.25 -10.33
N PRO A 101 -10.00 -9.14 -10.96
CA PRO A 101 -9.32 -7.89 -11.33
C PRO A 101 -10.15 -6.88 -12.15
N SER A 102 -9.72 -5.62 -12.18
CA SER A 102 -10.49 -4.54 -12.79
C SER A 102 -10.42 -4.64 -14.30
N SER A 103 -11.28 -3.91 -15.01
CA SER A 103 -11.17 -3.79 -16.46
C SER A 103 -9.86 -3.14 -16.92
N GLU A 104 -9.14 -2.46 -16.02
CA GLU A 104 -7.86 -1.79 -16.29
C GLU A 104 -6.64 -2.67 -16.01
N VAL A 105 -6.84 -3.94 -15.63
CA VAL A 105 -5.78 -4.88 -15.27
C VAL A 105 -4.72 -5.03 -16.37
N PHE A 106 -5.12 -4.96 -17.64
CA PHE A 106 -4.21 -5.08 -18.78
C PHE A 106 -3.45 -3.80 -19.12
N SER A 107 -3.96 -2.63 -18.71
CA SER A 107 -3.30 -1.35 -18.99
C SER A 107 -2.32 -0.96 -17.90
N THR A 108 -2.67 -1.22 -16.64
CA THR A 108 -2.00 -0.63 -15.46
C THR A 108 -1.80 -1.61 -14.30
N GLY A 109 -2.23 -2.86 -14.46
CA GLY A 109 -2.05 -3.91 -13.46
C GLY A 109 -0.62 -4.47 -13.48
N VAL A 110 -0.46 -5.63 -12.86
CA VAL A 110 0.77 -6.43 -12.89
C VAL A 110 0.57 -7.68 -13.73
N ARG A 111 1.62 -8.02 -14.49
CA ARG A 111 1.70 -9.27 -15.26
C ARG A 111 2.68 -10.22 -14.57
N LEU A 112 2.19 -11.39 -14.16
CA LEU A 112 3.00 -12.51 -13.68
C LEU A 112 3.14 -13.53 -14.81
N TRP A 113 4.37 -13.69 -15.32
CA TRP A 113 4.68 -14.55 -16.46
C TRP A 113 5.93 -15.39 -16.20
N ASP A 114 5.88 -16.65 -16.59
CA ASP A 114 6.95 -17.65 -16.36
C ASP A 114 8.06 -17.63 -17.43
N GLY A 115 7.95 -16.77 -18.44
CA GLY A 115 8.90 -16.70 -19.55
C GLY A 115 8.70 -17.74 -20.66
N ARG A 116 7.75 -18.67 -20.51
CA ARG A 116 7.63 -19.87 -21.37
C ARG A 116 6.23 -20.03 -21.96
N SER A 117 5.21 -19.64 -21.21
CA SER A 117 3.80 -19.82 -21.54
C SER A 117 3.29 -18.74 -22.50
N SER A 118 2.34 -19.07 -23.37
CA SER A 118 1.58 -18.07 -24.14
C SER A 118 0.48 -17.39 -23.30
N MET A 119 0.31 -17.81 -22.05
CA MET A 119 -0.61 -17.27 -21.05
C MET A 119 0.17 -16.63 -19.90
N ALA A 120 -0.38 -15.56 -19.33
CA ALA A 120 0.10 -14.90 -18.13
C ALA A 120 -1.04 -14.77 -17.10
N TYR A 121 -0.66 -14.50 -15.85
CA TYR A 121 -1.59 -14.13 -14.79
C TYR A 121 -1.57 -12.61 -14.60
N TRP A 122 -2.75 -12.02 -14.47
CA TRP A 122 -2.93 -10.57 -14.39
C TRP A 122 -3.69 -10.21 -13.13
N ASP A 123 -3.25 -9.18 -12.42
CA ASP A 123 -3.93 -8.63 -11.24
C ASP A 123 -3.77 -7.12 -11.16
N ASP A 124 -4.66 -6.44 -10.46
CA ASP A 124 -4.55 -5.00 -10.25
C ASP A 124 -3.32 -4.69 -9.39
N ALA A 125 -2.68 -3.55 -9.67
CA ALA A 125 -1.57 -3.05 -8.88
C ALA A 125 -1.79 -1.56 -8.60
N LEU A 126 -1.42 -1.13 -7.39
CA LEU A 126 -1.44 0.28 -7.04
C LEU A 126 -0.24 0.99 -7.66
N THR A 127 -0.47 2.17 -8.23
CA THR A 127 0.61 3.07 -8.66
C THR A 127 1.20 3.83 -7.49
N ASP A 128 2.35 4.47 -7.68
CA ASP A 128 2.98 5.28 -6.65
C ASP A 128 2.10 6.48 -6.24
N GLU A 129 1.40 7.09 -7.19
CA GLU A 129 0.44 8.17 -6.97
C GLU A 129 -0.75 7.71 -6.12
N GLU A 130 -1.27 6.52 -6.39
CA GLU A 130 -2.36 5.93 -5.61
C GLU A 130 -1.92 5.60 -4.19
N ILE A 131 -0.71 5.05 -4.03
CA ILE A 131 -0.10 4.85 -2.72
C ILE A 131 0.07 6.19 -1.99
N ASP A 132 0.50 7.23 -2.69
CA ASP A 132 0.69 8.56 -2.12
C ASP A 132 -0.64 9.19 -1.68
N LEU A 133 -1.70 9.01 -2.46
CA LEU A 133 -3.06 9.40 -2.08
C LEU A 133 -3.53 8.62 -0.85
N ILE A 134 -3.41 7.29 -0.84
CA ILE A 134 -3.85 6.42 0.27
C ILE A 134 -3.11 6.77 1.57
N CYS A 135 -1.80 6.97 1.50
CA CYS A 135 -0.96 7.32 2.65
C CYS A 135 -1.12 8.80 3.08
N GLY A 136 -1.82 9.62 2.29
CA GLY A 136 -2.08 11.02 2.57
C GLY A 136 -0.82 11.87 2.47
N VAL A 137 -0.09 11.75 1.35
CA VAL A 137 1.17 12.45 1.09
C VAL A 137 0.91 13.88 0.61
N TYR A 138 1.58 14.85 1.23
CA TYR A 138 1.68 16.23 0.77
C TYR A 138 3.11 16.52 0.33
N GLU A 139 3.23 17.44 -0.62
CA GLU A 139 4.52 18.00 -1.02
C GLU A 139 4.65 19.42 -0.47
N ILE A 140 5.53 19.61 0.50
CA ILE A 140 5.72 20.89 1.19
C ILE A 140 6.99 21.54 0.67
N ALA A 141 6.90 22.80 0.25
CA ALA A 141 8.07 23.59 -0.13
C ALA A 141 9.07 23.71 1.02
N THR A 142 10.36 23.51 0.74
CA THR A 142 11.41 23.67 1.76
C THR A 142 11.85 25.12 1.91
N GLY A 143 11.48 26.00 0.97
CA GLY A 143 11.88 27.40 0.94
C GLY A 143 13.31 27.64 0.47
N ARG A 144 14.02 26.60 0.03
CA ARG A 144 15.32 26.75 -0.63
C ARG A 144 15.09 27.19 -2.07
N VAL A 145 15.61 28.36 -2.42
CA VAL A 145 15.60 28.87 -3.79
C VAL A 145 16.66 28.12 -4.58
N ASN A 146 16.26 27.43 -5.64
CA ASN A 146 17.21 27.02 -6.65
C ASN A 146 17.47 28.23 -7.55
N TYR A 147 18.72 28.70 -7.64
CA TYR A 147 19.10 29.88 -8.44
C TYR A 147 19.12 29.61 -9.96
N GLN A 148 18.62 28.46 -10.42
CA GLN A 148 18.45 28.14 -11.83
C GLN A 148 17.00 28.44 -12.23
N LEU A 149 16.80 29.15 -13.34
CA LEU A 149 15.49 29.69 -13.73
C LEU A 149 14.45 28.63 -14.14
N ASP A 150 14.82 27.35 -14.26
CA ASP A 150 13.95 26.29 -14.79
C ASP A 150 13.76 25.10 -13.84
N CYS A 151 14.15 25.21 -12.57
CA CYS A 151 14.00 24.10 -11.62
C CYS A 151 12.86 24.32 -10.64
N GLU A 152 12.05 23.27 -10.50
CA GLU A 152 10.97 23.22 -9.52
C GLU A 152 11.48 23.54 -8.11
N PRO A 153 10.69 24.25 -7.30
CA PRO A 153 11.05 24.54 -5.92
C PRO A 153 11.33 23.23 -5.19
N GLN A 154 12.40 23.19 -4.41
CA GLN A 154 12.70 22.00 -3.62
C GLN A 154 11.54 21.71 -2.66
N THR A 155 10.98 20.50 -2.72
CA THR A 155 9.91 20.04 -1.83
C THR A 155 10.40 18.94 -0.89
N THR A 156 9.63 18.72 0.17
CA THR A 156 9.73 17.56 1.04
C THR A 156 8.40 16.85 1.09
N ARG A 157 8.44 15.50 1.04
CA ARG A 157 7.25 14.66 1.09
C ARG A 157 6.95 14.29 2.54
N VAL A 158 5.75 14.62 2.99
CA VAL A 158 5.26 14.33 4.34
C VAL A 158 3.91 13.62 4.25
N SER A 159 3.56 12.78 5.22
CA SER A 159 2.32 12.00 5.14
C SER A 159 1.63 11.74 6.48
N TRP A 160 0.34 11.39 6.40
CA TRP A 160 -0.45 10.94 7.55
C TRP A 160 -0.06 9.54 8.01
N TRP A 161 0.17 8.65 7.04
CA TRP A 161 0.54 7.24 7.23
C TRP A 161 1.87 6.91 6.54
N PRO A 162 2.62 5.90 7.03
CA PRO A 162 3.84 5.46 6.36
C PRO A 162 3.53 4.84 4.99
N LYS A 163 4.42 5.03 4.02
CA LYS A 163 4.37 4.26 2.76
C LYS A 163 4.70 2.78 3.01
N PRO A 164 4.24 1.85 2.15
CA PRO A 164 4.50 0.42 2.27
C PRO A 164 5.97 0.07 2.52
N HIS A 165 6.90 0.69 1.81
CA HIS A 165 8.33 0.45 2.02
C HIS A 165 8.80 0.80 3.45
N ALA A 166 8.34 1.93 4.01
CA ALA A 166 8.69 2.33 5.37
C ALA A 166 8.05 1.41 6.42
N PHE A 167 6.81 0.96 6.19
CA PHE A 167 6.14 0.00 7.06
C PHE A 167 6.77 -1.40 6.96
N GLY A 168 7.06 -1.86 5.73
CA GLY A 168 7.55 -3.19 5.43
C GLY A 168 8.94 -3.48 5.99
N THR A 169 9.77 -2.44 6.16
CA THR A 169 11.10 -2.54 6.79
C THR A 169 11.07 -2.43 8.31
N SER A 170 9.91 -2.16 8.90
CA SER A 170 9.71 -2.07 10.35
C SER A 170 9.46 -3.44 10.97
N GLY A 171 9.73 -3.61 12.28
CA GLY A 171 9.42 -4.86 12.97
C GLY A 171 7.93 -5.04 13.31
N LEU A 172 7.05 -4.12 12.87
CA LEU A 172 5.61 -4.37 12.82
C LEU A 172 5.23 -5.27 11.64
N ASN A 173 6.03 -5.25 10.56
CA ASN A 173 5.78 -6.11 9.42
C ASN A 173 6.26 -7.54 9.71
N THR A 174 5.32 -8.43 10.02
CA THR A 174 5.56 -9.86 10.28
C THR A 174 4.86 -10.78 9.27
N GLY A 175 4.49 -10.22 8.11
CA GLY A 175 3.74 -10.95 7.06
C GLY A 175 2.21 -10.93 7.24
N TRP A 176 1.72 -10.41 8.38
CA TRP A 176 0.30 -10.24 8.65
C TRP A 176 0.06 -9.04 9.58
N TRP A 177 -1.20 -8.63 9.71
CA TRP A 177 -1.64 -7.52 10.55
C TRP A 177 -1.80 -7.95 12.02
N SER A 178 -0.69 -7.97 12.75
CA SER A 178 -0.65 -8.38 14.16
C SER A 178 -1.38 -7.42 15.11
N PRO A 179 -1.70 -7.85 16.35
CA PRO A 179 -2.25 -6.96 17.39
C PRO A 179 -1.37 -5.74 17.68
N ASN A 180 -0.04 -5.87 17.55
CA ASN A 180 0.88 -4.73 17.70
C ASN A 180 0.71 -3.71 16.56
N CYS A 181 0.44 -4.17 15.33
CA CYS A 181 0.11 -3.30 14.20
C CYS A 181 -1.18 -2.52 14.48
N GLU A 182 -2.23 -3.22 14.94
CA GLU A 182 -3.51 -2.58 15.26
C GLU A 182 -3.38 -1.57 16.40
N HIS A 183 -2.68 -1.93 17.49
CA HIS A 183 -2.45 -1.02 18.60
C HIS A 183 -1.72 0.26 18.15
N TRP A 184 -0.63 0.12 17.39
CA TRP A 184 0.08 1.26 16.84
C TRP A 184 -0.80 2.11 15.92
N PHE A 185 -1.58 1.47 15.05
CA PHE A 185 -2.48 2.15 14.10
C PHE A 185 -3.55 2.96 14.84
N GLN A 186 -4.21 2.37 15.84
CA GLN A 186 -5.25 3.03 16.62
C GLN A 186 -4.70 4.20 17.45
N GLN A 187 -3.52 4.05 18.04
CA GLN A 187 -2.84 5.16 18.72
C GLN A 187 -2.57 6.33 17.77
N ARG A 188 -2.08 6.04 16.56
CA ARG A 188 -1.83 7.05 15.53
C ARG A 188 -3.12 7.71 15.07
N LEU A 189 -4.17 6.93 14.77
CA LEU A 189 -5.48 7.44 14.36
C LEU A 189 -6.06 8.38 15.41
N THR A 190 -6.05 7.96 16.68
CA THR A 190 -6.52 8.77 17.81
C THR A 190 -5.74 10.08 17.92
N ALA A 191 -4.41 10.04 17.76
CA ALA A 191 -3.60 11.25 17.80
C ALA A 191 -3.94 12.23 16.67
N ILE A 192 -4.28 11.72 15.48
CA ILE A 192 -4.72 12.53 14.34
C ILE A 192 -6.08 13.16 14.62
N GLN A 193 -7.06 12.37 15.06
CA GLN A 193 -8.40 12.85 15.38
C GLN A 193 -8.40 13.90 16.49
N ASN A 194 -7.51 13.77 17.48
CA ASN A 194 -7.34 14.75 18.55
C ASN A 194 -6.52 16.00 18.14
N GLY A 195 -6.07 16.10 16.89
CA GLY A 195 -5.25 17.22 16.41
C GLY A 195 -3.84 17.29 17.02
N THR A 196 -3.38 16.21 17.66
CA THR A 196 -2.06 16.14 18.32
C THR A 196 -0.97 15.57 17.42
N ALA A 197 -1.36 14.85 16.37
CA ALA A 197 -0.46 14.31 15.37
C ALA A 197 0.11 15.41 14.46
N LYS A 198 1.39 15.26 14.10
CA LYS A 198 2.01 15.99 12.99
C LYS A 198 2.12 15.09 11.77
N LEU A 199 2.18 15.68 10.57
CA LEU A 199 2.68 14.97 9.38
C LEU A 199 4.14 14.60 9.61
N ILE A 200 4.50 13.45 9.06
CA ILE A 200 5.83 12.87 9.24
C ILE A 200 6.52 12.84 7.89
N LYS A 201 7.80 13.25 7.85
CA LYS A 201 8.59 13.14 6.62
C LYS A 201 8.83 11.67 6.28
N GLN A 202 8.92 11.35 4.99
CA GLN A 202 9.16 9.98 4.55
C GLN A 202 10.37 9.32 5.24
N ALA A 203 11.47 10.05 5.39
CA ALA A 203 12.68 9.56 6.05
C ALA A 203 12.55 9.38 7.57
N GLU A 204 11.57 10.03 8.22
CA GLU A 204 11.35 9.99 9.67
C GLU A 204 10.47 8.80 10.09
N TRP A 205 9.67 8.23 9.17
CA TRP A 205 8.84 7.05 9.45
C TRP A 205 9.63 5.87 9.99
N LYS A 206 10.82 5.59 9.45
CA LYS A 206 11.68 4.51 9.93
C LYS A 206 12.08 4.64 11.41
N HIS A 207 12.12 5.88 11.92
CA HIS A 207 12.47 6.15 13.32
C HIS A 207 11.25 5.99 14.24
N ILE A 208 10.06 6.31 13.74
CA ILE A 208 8.79 6.22 14.48
C ILE A 208 8.28 4.78 14.52
N LEU A 209 8.51 4.03 13.45
CA LEU A 209 8.17 2.61 13.33
C LEU A 209 9.24 1.70 13.95
N LYS A 210 10.17 2.23 14.75
CA LYS A 210 11.19 1.44 15.43
C LYS A 210 10.54 0.53 16.47
N TYR A 211 10.21 -0.69 16.06
CA TYR A 211 9.81 -1.75 16.97
C TYR A 211 10.46 -3.06 16.58
N MET A 212 10.78 -3.85 17.61
CA MET A 212 11.08 -5.28 17.58
C MET A 212 11.95 -5.78 16.42
N LYS A 213 13.25 -5.43 16.43
CA LYS A 213 14.25 -5.97 15.48
C LYS A 213 14.18 -7.51 15.35
N LYS A 214 13.96 -8.21 16.47
CA LYS A 214 13.82 -9.67 16.52
C LYS A 214 12.63 -10.19 15.70
N SER A 215 11.50 -9.51 15.71
CA SER A 215 10.32 -9.91 14.91
C SER A 215 10.62 -9.87 13.43
N ARG A 216 11.39 -8.87 12.99
CA ARG A 216 11.85 -8.77 11.60
C ARG A 216 12.79 -9.91 11.22
N GLU A 217 13.77 -10.22 12.07
CA GLU A 217 14.71 -11.32 11.84
C GLU A 217 13.99 -12.67 11.72
N VAL A 218 12.96 -12.90 12.54
CA VAL A 218 12.12 -14.11 12.45
C VAL A 218 11.30 -14.13 11.15
N ALA A 219 10.70 -13.00 10.76
CA ALA A 219 9.92 -12.91 9.53
C ALA A 219 10.80 -13.15 8.28
N GLU A 220 11.99 -12.53 8.23
CA GLU A 220 12.98 -12.74 7.16
C GLU A 220 13.42 -14.22 7.08
N ALA A 221 13.67 -14.87 8.23
CA ALA A 221 14.03 -16.28 8.27
C ALA A 221 12.89 -17.19 7.81
N ASN A 222 11.65 -16.88 8.21
CA ASN A 222 10.47 -17.64 7.79
C ASN A 222 10.24 -17.53 6.27
N GLU A 223 10.35 -16.32 5.71
CA GLU A 223 10.21 -16.09 4.26
C GLU A 223 11.27 -16.88 3.47
N LYS A 224 12.51 -16.88 3.97
CA LYS A 224 13.60 -17.67 3.36
C LYS A 224 13.28 -19.17 3.35
N ILE A 225 12.86 -19.72 4.49
CA ILE A 225 12.53 -21.15 4.59
C ILE A 225 11.33 -21.51 3.70
N ALA A 226 10.32 -20.63 3.65
CA ALA A 226 9.15 -20.81 2.78
C ALA A 226 9.56 -20.82 1.30
N ALA A 227 10.42 -19.88 0.87
CA ALA A 227 10.94 -19.83 -0.49
C ALA A 227 11.75 -21.09 -0.85
N GLU A 228 12.62 -21.56 0.05
CA GLU A 228 13.37 -22.82 -0.13
C GLU A 228 12.44 -24.02 -0.30
N PHE A 229 11.40 -24.11 0.54
CA PHE A 229 10.39 -25.18 0.48
C PHE A 229 9.61 -25.19 -0.85
N LEU A 230 9.24 -24.01 -1.36
CA LEU A 230 8.53 -23.87 -2.64
C LEU A 230 9.44 -24.17 -3.83
N ASN A 231 10.66 -23.65 -3.83
CA ASN A 231 11.63 -23.89 -4.89
C ASN A 231 11.97 -25.39 -5.04
N ALA A 232 12.05 -26.12 -3.94
CA ALA A 232 12.27 -27.56 -3.99
C ALA A 232 11.16 -28.30 -4.76
N ARG A 233 9.91 -27.85 -4.66
CA ARG A 233 8.74 -28.46 -5.33
C ARG A 233 8.46 -27.96 -6.74
N LEU A 234 8.91 -26.75 -7.06
CA LEU A 234 8.77 -26.19 -8.41
C LEU A 234 9.78 -26.79 -9.39
N ASN A 235 10.85 -27.41 -8.88
CA ASN A 235 11.90 -28.06 -9.67
C ASN A 235 11.74 -29.60 -9.76
N GLU A 236 10.70 -30.17 -9.13
CA GLU A 236 10.25 -31.56 -9.33
C GLU A 236 9.31 -31.64 -10.54
#